data_AF-A0A1X6N9J9-F1
#
_entry.id   AF-A0A1X6N9J9-F1
#
_cell.length_a   1.000
_cell.length_b   1.000
_cell.length_c   1.000
_cell.angle_alpha   90.00
_cell.angle_beta   90.00
_cell.angle_gamma   90.00
#
_symmetry.space_group_name_H-M   'P 1'
#
loop_
_entity.id
_entity.type
_entity.pdbx_description
1 polymer ?
#
loop_
_entity_poly.entity_id
_entity_poly.type
_entity_poly.pdbx_seq_one_letter_code
_entity_poly.pdbx_strand_id
1 'polypeptide(L)'
;MSSATHYEQPQEQVSREPSIRPDDDQPKKSGSSPKLPDLDLPQSDLDLTMTFESILSEPQSRDDEPEIQKVQKRASNVLKLTQENEKLQAELRAMTERLEAAERKQRELSQRAARSQERPAQAS
;
A
#
# COMPACT_ATOMS: atom_id res chain seq x y z
N MET A 1 4.29 15.32 -55.45
CA MET A 1 4.75 14.06 -54.84
C MET A 1 4.70 14.28 -53.34
N SER A 2 3.61 13.88 -52.69
CA SER A 2 3.38 14.11 -51.27
C SER A 2 3.42 12.76 -50.56
N SER A 3 4.47 12.53 -49.77
CA SER A 3 4.58 11.34 -48.93
C SER A 3 3.84 11.60 -47.62
N ALA A 4 2.68 10.97 -47.47
CA ALA A 4 1.92 10.95 -46.23
C ALA A 4 2.60 9.98 -45.26
N THR A 5 3.04 10.49 -44.12
CA THR A 5 3.51 9.70 -42.98
C THR A 5 2.34 8.92 -42.39
N HIS A 6 2.44 7.60 -42.47
CA HIS A 6 1.55 6.62 -41.85
C HIS A 6 1.82 6.63 -40.33
N TYR A 7 0.90 7.19 -39.55
CA TYR A 7 0.87 7.02 -38.10
C TYR A 7 0.12 5.72 -37.79
N GLU A 8 0.85 4.71 -37.31
CA GLU A 8 0.29 3.47 -36.79
C GLU A 8 -0.28 3.75 -35.38
N GLN A 9 -1.60 3.73 -35.27
CA GLN A 9 -2.34 3.89 -34.01
C GLN A 9 -2.41 2.53 -33.32
N PRO A 10 -1.96 2.36 -32.07
CA PRO A 10 -2.26 1.15 -31.31
C PRO A 10 -3.77 1.11 -31.01
N GLN A 11 -4.41 0.00 -31.39
CA GLN A 11 -5.85 -0.21 -31.20
C GLN A 11 -6.18 -0.27 -29.71
N GLU A 12 -6.95 0.73 -29.23
CA GLU A 12 -7.69 0.63 -27.98
C GLU A 12 -8.67 -0.53 -28.09
N GLN A 13 -8.38 -1.62 -27.37
CA GLN A 13 -9.34 -2.68 -27.12
C GLN A 13 -10.43 -2.13 -26.21
N VAL A 14 -11.50 -1.62 -26.83
CA VAL A 14 -12.75 -1.27 -26.16
C VAL A 14 -13.36 -2.56 -25.60
N SER A 15 -13.13 -2.81 -24.32
CA SER A 15 -13.85 -3.82 -23.55
C SER A 15 -15.35 -3.50 -23.60
N ARG A 16 -16.12 -4.32 -24.31
CA ARG A 16 -17.58 -4.27 -24.28
C ARG A 16 -18.04 -4.66 -22.86
N GLU A 17 -18.56 -3.69 -22.11
CA GLU A 17 -19.35 -3.96 -20.90
C GLU A 17 -20.62 -4.75 -21.25
N PRO A 18 -20.97 -5.83 -20.53
CA PRO A 18 -22.31 -6.37 -20.57
C PRO A 18 -23.25 -5.44 -19.79
N SER A 19 -24.24 -4.86 -20.49
CA SER A 19 -25.36 -4.14 -19.90
C SER A 19 -26.21 -5.10 -19.06
N ILE A 20 -26.02 -5.10 -17.75
CA ILE A 20 -26.84 -5.83 -16.78
C ILE A 20 -28.04 -4.93 -16.42
N ARG A 21 -29.23 -5.38 -16.79
CA ARG A 21 -30.51 -4.75 -16.43
C ARG A 21 -30.77 -4.92 -14.92
N PRO A 22 -31.32 -3.92 -14.22
CA PRO A 22 -31.71 -4.08 -12.82
C PRO A 22 -33.14 -4.65 -12.71
N ASP A 23 -33.33 -5.46 -11.67
CA ASP A 23 -34.59 -5.81 -11.01
C ASP A 23 -35.60 -6.71 -11.77
N ASP A 24 -35.56 -8.02 -11.49
CA ASP A 24 -36.59 -8.74 -10.71
C ASP A 24 -36.23 -10.23 -10.62
N ASP A 25 -35.49 -10.64 -9.60
CA ASP A 25 -35.52 -12.03 -9.12
C ASP A 25 -34.94 -12.07 -7.70
N GLN A 26 -35.84 -12.04 -6.71
CA GLN A 26 -35.51 -12.16 -5.30
C GLN A 26 -34.81 -13.50 -5.01
N PRO A 27 -33.61 -13.52 -4.42
CA PRO A 27 -33.12 -14.73 -3.78
C PRO A 27 -33.94 -14.95 -2.50
N LYS A 28 -34.78 -15.99 -2.49
CA LYS A 28 -35.42 -16.50 -1.26
C LYS A 28 -34.35 -16.88 -0.25
N LYS A 29 -34.07 -15.99 0.70
CA LYS A 29 -33.18 -16.25 1.84
C LYS A 29 -33.88 -17.18 2.84
N SER A 30 -33.87 -18.49 2.57
CA SER A 30 -34.05 -19.49 3.63
C SER A 30 -32.71 -19.67 4.36
N GLY A 31 -32.31 -18.65 5.13
CA GLY A 31 -31.16 -18.74 6.02
C GLY A 31 -31.58 -19.39 7.33
N SER A 32 -31.37 -20.70 7.50
CA SER A 32 -31.33 -21.26 8.84
C SER A 32 -30.08 -20.68 9.51
N SER A 33 -30.28 -19.78 10.47
CA SER A 33 -29.17 -19.27 11.27
C SER A 33 -28.63 -20.43 12.13
N PRO A 34 -27.31 -20.65 12.18
CA PRO A 34 -26.73 -21.66 13.04
C PRO A 34 -27.02 -21.28 14.50
N LYS A 35 -27.63 -22.19 15.26
CA LYS A 35 -27.79 -22.00 16.71
C LYS A 35 -26.42 -22.16 17.36
N LEU A 36 -26.00 -21.13 18.10
CA LEU A 36 -24.79 -21.18 18.90
C LEU A 36 -24.93 -22.25 19.99
N PRO A 37 -23.88 -23.03 20.28
CA PRO A 37 -23.86 -23.92 21.42
C PRO A 37 -23.97 -23.10 22.71
N ASP A 38 -24.82 -23.54 23.63
CA ASP A 38 -24.91 -22.97 24.97
C ASP A 38 -23.67 -23.42 25.76
N LEU A 39 -22.68 -22.53 25.84
CA LEU A 39 -21.41 -22.78 26.49
C LEU A 39 -21.49 -22.26 27.93
N ASP A 40 -21.75 -23.16 28.87
CA ASP A 40 -21.58 -22.90 30.30
C ASP A 40 -20.08 -22.88 30.62
N LEU A 41 -19.47 -21.71 30.48
CA LEU A 41 -18.05 -21.51 30.78
C LEU A 41 -17.90 -21.40 32.30
N PRO A 42 -17.01 -22.19 32.93
CA PRO A 42 -16.67 -21.96 34.33
C PRO A 42 -16.17 -20.52 34.47
N GLN A 43 -16.72 -19.78 35.43
CA GLN A 43 -16.17 -18.48 35.83
C GLN A 43 -14.80 -18.74 36.44
N SER A 44 -13.75 -18.68 35.62
CA SER A 44 -12.39 -18.83 36.10
C SER A 44 -12.04 -17.60 36.93
N ASP A 45 -11.82 -17.80 38.23
CA ASP A 45 -11.11 -16.85 39.09
C ASP A 45 -9.68 -16.72 38.55
N LEU A 46 -9.48 -15.73 37.68
CA LEU A 46 -8.18 -15.43 37.11
C LEU A 46 -7.33 -14.77 38.20
N ASP A 47 -6.53 -15.58 38.89
CA ASP A 47 -5.61 -15.12 39.91
C ASP A 47 -4.42 -14.38 39.27
N LEU A 48 -4.49 -13.04 39.30
CA LEU A 48 -3.44 -12.15 38.81
C LEU A 48 -2.22 -12.06 39.74
N THR A 49 -2.18 -12.82 40.84
CA THR A 49 -1.00 -12.86 41.73
C THR A 49 0.14 -13.70 41.16
N MET A 50 -0.07 -14.38 40.03
CA MET A 50 0.99 -15.05 39.28
C MET A 50 2.01 -14.03 38.76
N THR A 51 3.23 -14.12 39.25
CA THR A 51 4.37 -13.35 38.74
C THR A 51 4.68 -13.75 37.30
N PHE A 52 5.15 -12.78 36.50
CA PHE A 52 5.52 -12.99 35.08
C PHE A 52 6.51 -14.16 34.89
N GLU A 53 7.37 -14.39 35.88
CA GLU A 53 8.28 -15.55 35.95
C GLU A 53 7.54 -16.91 35.97
N SER A 54 6.38 -16.98 36.63
CA SER A 54 5.56 -18.20 36.74
C SER A 54 4.85 -18.54 35.43
N ILE A 55 4.47 -17.51 34.65
CA ILE A 55 3.88 -17.66 33.31
C ILE A 55 4.94 -18.12 32.30
N LEU A 56 6.17 -17.62 32.42
CA LEU A 56 7.31 -18.07 31.59
C LEU A 56 7.84 -19.46 31.99
N SER A 57 7.61 -19.88 33.23
CA SER A 57 8.05 -21.18 33.76
C SER A 57 7.02 -22.29 33.54
N GLU A 58 5.82 -21.99 33.03
CA GLU A 58 4.83 -23.00 32.66
C GLU A 58 5.44 -23.87 31.55
N PRO A 59 5.43 -25.21 31.68
CA PRO A 59 6.00 -26.08 30.67
C PRO A 59 5.22 -25.86 29.38
N GLN A 60 5.85 -25.19 28.41
CA GLN A 60 5.27 -24.95 27.10
C GLN A 60 4.67 -26.26 26.61
N SER A 61 3.37 -26.23 26.39
CA SER A 61 2.66 -27.39 25.88
C SER A 61 3.32 -27.76 24.56
N ARG A 62 3.49 -29.04 24.25
CA ARG A 62 4.09 -29.49 22.98
C ARG A 62 3.41 -28.88 21.74
N ASP A 63 2.22 -28.31 21.90
CA ASP A 63 1.46 -27.58 20.89
C ASP A 63 1.86 -26.09 20.70
N ASP A 64 2.67 -25.49 21.57
CA ASP A 64 3.13 -24.09 21.47
C ASP A 64 4.31 -23.91 20.49
N GLU A 65 5.10 -24.97 20.28
CA GLU A 65 6.26 -24.99 19.40
C GLU A 65 5.95 -24.54 17.95
N PRO A 66 4.85 -24.98 17.30
CA PRO A 66 4.48 -24.47 15.97
C PRO A 66 3.99 -23.01 15.99
N GLU A 67 3.44 -22.51 17.10
CA GLU A 67 2.99 -21.12 17.21
C GLU A 67 4.16 -20.15 17.38
N ILE A 68 5.12 -20.50 18.24
CA ILE A 68 6.35 -19.72 18.44
C ILE A 68 7.12 -19.58 17.12
N GLN A 69 7.24 -20.66 16.34
CA GLN A 69 7.88 -20.61 15.02
C GLN A 69 7.14 -19.70 14.04
N LYS A 70 5.80 -19.67 14.07
CA LYS A 70 5.00 -18.75 13.23
C LYS A 70 5.22 -17.30 13.65
N VAL A 71 5.26 -17.01 14.95
CA VAL A 71 5.55 -15.67 15.47
C VAL A 71 6.94 -15.22 15.05
N GLN A 72 7.96 -16.07 15.20
CA GLN A 72 9.33 -15.75 14.81
C GLN A 72 9.46 -15.48 13.31
N LYS A 73 8.81 -16.30 12.46
CA LYS A 73 8.77 -16.06 11.01
C LYS A 73 8.09 -14.75 10.66
N ARG A 74 6.95 -14.43 11.29
CA ARG A 74 6.26 -13.15 11.09
C ARG A 74 7.14 -11.98 11.49
N ALA A 75 7.81 -12.05 12.64
CA ALA A 75 8.75 -11.01 13.08
C ALA A 75 9.89 -10.80 12.09
N SER A 76 10.48 -11.88 11.57
CA SER A 76 11.53 -11.82 10.54
C SER A 76 11.02 -11.18 9.24
N ASN A 77 9.80 -11.51 8.81
CA ASN A 77 9.20 -10.92 7.63
C ASN A 77 8.91 -9.43 7.81
N VAL A 78 8.38 -9.02 8.96
CA VAL A 78 8.15 -7.60 9.29
C VAL A 78 9.47 -6.84 9.25
N LEU A 79 10.53 -7.37 9.85
CA LEU A 79 11.85 -6.74 9.83
C LEU A 79 12.37 -6.54 8.39
N LYS A 80 12.25 -7.55 7.53
CA LYS A 80 12.64 -7.45 6.11
C LYS A 80 11.82 -6.39 5.38
N LEU A 81 10.50 -6.37 5.59
CA LEU A 81 9.60 -5.38 4.97
C LEU A 81 9.91 -3.96 5.45
N THR A 82 10.31 -3.78 6.71
CA THR A 82 10.76 -2.48 7.22
C THR A 82 12.02 -2.01 6.51
N GLN A 83 13.03 -2.88 6.36
CA GLN A 83 14.27 -2.55 5.66
C GLN A 83 14.01 -2.18 4.19
N GLU A 84 13.15 -2.93 3.50
CA GLU A 84 12.77 -2.63 2.12
C GLU A 84 12.00 -1.31 2.01
N ASN A 85 11.08 -1.02 2.93
CA ASN A 85 10.38 0.26 2.98
C ASN A 85 11.35 1.43 3.20
N GLU A 86 12.28 1.31 4.13
CA GLU A 86 13.28 2.35 4.39
C GLU A 86 14.13 2.62 3.15
N LYS A 87 14.55 1.57 2.44
CA LYS A 87 15.29 1.69 1.18
C LYS A 87 14.46 2.41 0.12
N LEU A 88 13.21 2.01 -0.09
CA LEU A 88 12.32 2.63 -1.08
C LEU A 88 12.04 4.09 -0.73
N GLN A 89 11.86 4.42 0.55
CA GLN A 89 11.68 5.81 0.99
C GLN A 89 12.92 6.65 0.73
N ALA A 90 14.13 6.10 0.95
CA ALA A 90 15.37 6.79 0.63
C ALA A 90 15.50 7.07 -0.87
N GLU A 91 15.14 6.09 -1.71
CA GLU A 91 15.14 6.24 -3.17
C GLU A 91 14.13 7.31 -3.63
N LEU A 92 12.91 7.28 -3.10
CA LEU A 92 11.90 8.32 -3.38
C LEU A 92 12.39 9.71 -3.00
N ARG A 93 13.00 9.86 -1.81
CA ARG A 93 13.58 11.16 -1.39
C ARG A 93 14.67 11.63 -2.36
N ALA A 94 15.60 10.75 -2.72
CA ALA A 94 16.66 11.08 -3.67
C ALA A 94 16.09 11.49 -5.05
N MET A 95 15.04 10.82 -5.51
CA MET A 95 14.36 11.17 -6.76
C MET A 95 13.66 12.53 -6.67
N THR A 96 12.97 12.81 -5.56
CA THR A 96 12.32 14.09 -5.31
C THR A 96 13.33 15.24 -5.24
N GLU A 97 14.43 15.07 -4.53
CA GLU A 97 15.50 16.08 -4.47
C GLU A 97 16.07 16.40 -5.85
N ARG A 98 16.29 15.36 -6.67
CA ARG A 98 16.75 15.53 -8.06
C ARG A 98 15.75 16.31 -8.89
N LEU A 99 14.46 16.02 -8.73
CA LEU A 99 13.39 16.68 -9.48
C LEU A 99 13.25 18.15 -9.04
N GLU A 100 13.30 18.42 -7.74
CA GLU A 100 13.26 19.78 -7.20
C GLU A 100 14.47 20.62 -7.68
N ALA A 101 15.67 20.03 -7.71
CA ALA A 101 16.86 20.70 -8.22
C ALA A 101 16.72 21.03 -9.72
N ALA A 102 16.16 20.12 -10.51
CA ALA A 102 15.88 20.35 -11.92
C ALA A 102 14.86 21.47 -12.12
N GLU A 103 13.77 21.47 -11.35
CA GLU A 103 12.75 22.54 -11.39
C GLU A 103 13.32 23.90 -11.01
N ARG A 104 14.13 23.99 -9.95
CA ARG A 104 14.80 25.25 -9.58
C ARG A 104 15.68 25.77 -10.70
N LYS A 105 16.48 24.89 -11.31
CA LYS A 105 17.35 25.25 -12.43
C LYS A 105 16.54 25.75 -13.62
N GLN A 106 15.43 25.10 -13.94
CA GLN A 106 14.53 25.52 -15.02
C GLN A 106 13.92 26.90 -14.75
N ARG A 107 13.45 27.17 -13.52
CA ARG A 107 12.92 28.48 -13.12
C ARG A 107 13.99 29.57 -13.18
N GLU A 108 15.22 29.28 -12.77
CA GLU A 108 16.31 30.25 -12.86
C GLU A 108 16.63 30.60 -14.32
N LEU A 109 16.69 29.59 -15.20
CA LEU A 109 16.92 29.79 -16.62
C LEU A 109 15.81 30.60 -17.28
N SER A 110 14.54 30.33 -16.97
CA SER A 110 13.42 31.09 -17.52
C SER A 110 13.41 32.54 -17.04
N GLN A 111 13.72 32.80 -15.76
CA GLN A 111 13.87 34.17 -15.23
C GLN A 111 15.03 34.92 -15.87
N ARG A 112 16.18 34.26 -16.08
CA ARG A 112 17.33 34.87 -16.77
C ARG A 112 17.00 35.20 -18.23
N ALA A 113 16.27 34.31 -18.92
CA ALA A 113 15.82 34.54 -20.29
C ALA A 113 14.88 35.75 -20.38
N ALA A 114 13.88 35.84 -19.50
CA ALA A 114 12.96 36.98 -19.44
C ALA A 114 13.70 38.31 -19.20
N ARG A 115 14.59 38.36 -18.21
CA ARG A 115 15.40 39.56 -17.91
C ARG A 115 16.37 39.97 -19.02
N SER A 116 16.75 39.04 -19.90
CA SER A 116 17.65 39.32 -21.02
C SER A 116 16.86 39.87 -22.22
N GLN A 117 15.60 39.48 -22.38
CA GLN A 117 14.70 40.00 -23.42
C GLN A 117 14.15 41.40 -23.12
N GLU A 118 14.11 41.84 -21.86
CA GLU A 118 13.64 43.19 -21.49
C GLU A 118 14.70 44.30 -21.60
N ARG A 119 16.00 43.95 -21.68
CA ARG A 119 17.11 44.92 -21.78
C ARG A 119 17.37 45.62 -23.14
N PRO A 120 16.93 45.15 -24.31
CA PRO A 120 17.19 45.86 -25.57
C PRO A 120 16.27 47.08 -25.80
N ALA A 121 15.31 47.37 -24.92
CA ALA A 121 14.33 48.47 -25.12
C ALA A 121 14.69 49.81 -24.42
N GLN A 122 15.76 49.87 -23.62
CA GLN A 122 16.14 51.09 -22.85
C GLN A 122 17.49 51.70 -23.26
N ALA A 123 18.10 51.19 -24.35
CA ALA A 123 19.32 51.75 -24.94
C ALA A 123 19.04 52.16 -26.40
N SER A 124 18.23 53.20 -26.58
CA SER A 124 18.05 53.91 -27.85
C SER A 124 17.67 55.36 -27.57
#